data_AF-A0A925LNU5-F1
#
_entry.id   AF-A0A925LNU5-F1
#
_cell.length_a   1.000
_cell.length_b   1.000
_cell.length_c   1.000
_cell.angle_alpha   90.00
_cell.angle_beta   90.00
_cell.angle_gamma   90.00
#
_symmetry.space_group_name_H-M   'P 1'
#
loop_
_entity.id
_entity.type
_entity.pdbx_description
1 polymer ?
#
loop_
_entity_poly.entity_id
_entity_poly.type
_entity_poly.pdbx_seq_one_letter_code
_entity_poly.pdbx_strand_id
1 'polypeptide(L)'
;MVLGFNHNLMYKGEVFHVQTEDSGVANPHIITLLYRGGVIICSKKTSYSDILRMDSLDVVVEELMKEQHKDMMRRLKAGEFDEKAFAIKAQLIENYEIPSPKP
;
A
#
# COMPACT_ATOMS: atom_id res chain seq x y z
N MET A 1 -0.33 -2.20 20.29
CA MET A 1 -0.42 -2.35 18.82
C MET A 1 -1.83 -2.04 18.42
N VAL A 2 -2.01 -1.15 17.46
CA VAL A 2 -3.33 -0.74 16.96
C VAL A 2 -3.76 -1.66 15.80
N LEU A 3 -5.08 -1.89 15.64
CA LEU A 3 -5.63 -2.69 14.55
C LEU A 3 -5.31 -2.06 13.18
N GLY A 4 -4.88 -2.90 12.23
CA GLY A 4 -4.54 -2.47 10.87
C GLY A 4 -5.73 -2.07 10.00
N PHE A 5 -5.44 -1.34 8.92
CA PHE A 5 -6.44 -0.91 7.93
C PHE A 5 -6.21 -1.61 6.60
N ASN A 6 -7.28 -2.13 5.99
CA ASN A 6 -7.23 -2.87 4.73
C ASN A 6 -8.34 -2.40 3.80
N HIS A 7 -7.99 -1.99 2.57
CA HIS A 7 -8.95 -1.58 1.55
C HIS A 7 -8.59 -2.10 0.16
N ASN A 8 -9.57 -2.65 -0.54
CA ASN A 8 -9.50 -2.89 -1.98
C ASN A 8 -10.09 -1.70 -2.73
N LEU A 9 -9.40 -1.25 -3.76
CA LEU A 9 -9.77 -0.07 -4.54
C LEU A 9 -9.67 -0.38 -6.03
N MET A 10 -10.71 -0.04 -6.77
CA MET A 10 -10.65 -0.07 -8.22
C MET A 10 -10.07 1.24 -8.75
N TYR A 11 -9.03 1.14 -9.58
CA TYR A 11 -8.40 2.27 -10.24
C TYR A 11 -7.96 1.87 -11.66
N LYS A 12 -8.43 2.62 -12.66
CA LYS A 12 -8.17 2.37 -14.10
C LYS A 12 -8.40 0.90 -14.53
N GLY A 13 -9.49 0.30 -14.04
CA GLY A 13 -9.89 -1.07 -14.39
C GLY A 13 -9.13 -2.19 -13.69
N GLU A 14 -8.24 -1.86 -12.74
CA GLU A 14 -7.46 -2.83 -11.98
C GLU A 14 -7.77 -2.70 -10.49
N VAL A 15 -7.64 -3.79 -9.74
CA VAL A 15 -7.82 -3.80 -8.28
C VAL A 15 -6.47 -3.62 -7.60
N PHE A 16 -6.42 -2.63 -6.72
CA PHE A 16 -5.31 -2.37 -5.83
C PHE A 16 -5.72 -2.70 -4.40
N HIS A 17 -4.74 -3.13 -3.60
CA HIS A 17 -4.93 -3.39 -2.18
C HIS A 17 -4.02 -2.46 -1.37
N VAL A 18 -4.60 -1.73 -0.43
CA VAL A 18 -3.86 -0.88 0.50
C VAL A 18 -3.98 -1.49 1.89
N GLN A 19 -2.83 -1.74 2.52
CA GLN A 19 -2.73 -2.28 3.88
C GLN A 19 -1.89 -1.32 4.74
N THR A 20 -2.32 -1.03 5.95
CA THR A 20 -1.56 -0.26 6.94
C THR A 20 -1.48 -1.00 8.26
N GLU A 21 -0.27 -1.18 8.79
CA GLU A 21 0.01 -1.90 10.04
C GLU A 21 0.84 -1.04 11.01
N ASP A 22 0.61 -1.22 12.30
CA ASP A 22 1.45 -0.72 13.39
C ASP A 22 2.42 -1.83 13.84
N SER A 23 3.72 -1.55 13.86
CA SER A 23 4.76 -2.49 14.29
C SER A 23 4.95 -2.57 15.82
N GLY A 24 4.19 -1.78 16.58
CA GLY A 24 4.18 -1.76 18.04
C GLY A 24 5.35 -1.01 18.68
N VAL A 25 5.24 -0.75 19.98
CA VAL A 25 6.17 0.12 20.73
C VAL A 25 7.63 -0.35 20.76
N ALA A 26 7.87 -1.65 20.56
CA ALA A 26 9.23 -2.19 20.46
C ALA A 26 9.92 -1.79 19.15
N ASN A 27 9.14 -1.52 18.10
CA ASN A 27 9.61 -1.08 16.80
C ASN A 27 8.62 -0.02 16.25
N PRO A 28 8.63 1.22 16.77
CA PRO A 28 7.53 2.17 16.68
C PRO A 28 7.37 2.76 15.27
N HIS A 29 6.81 1.96 14.37
CA HIS A 29 6.64 2.29 12.96
C HIS A 29 5.24 1.94 12.46
N ILE A 30 4.68 2.86 11.68
CA ILE A 30 3.50 2.62 10.85
C ILE A 30 3.97 2.32 9.43
N ILE A 31 3.52 1.19 8.88
CA ILE A 31 3.88 0.75 7.53
C ILE A 31 2.62 0.68 6.70
N THR A 32 2.59 1.36 5.56
CA THR A 32 1.52 1.25 4.56
C THR A 32 2.08 0.68 3.27
N LEU A 33 1.45 -0.36 2.76
CA LEU A 33 1.81 -1.05 1.52
C LEU A 33 0.67 -0.93 0.51
N LEU A 34 1.04 -0.61 -0.72
CA LEU A 34 0.15 -0.60 -1.87
C LEU A 34 0.52 -1.76 -2.77
N TYR A 35 -0.44 -2.64 -3.03
CA TYR A 35 -0.28 -3.82 -3.86
C TYR A 35 -1.13 -3.74 -5.12
N ARG A 36 -0.67 -4.44 -6.16
CA ARG A 36 -1.45 -4.83 -7.34
C ARG A 36 -1.11 -6.27 -7.69
N GLY A 37 -2.11 -7.15 -7.75
CA GLY A 37 -1.89 -8.56 -8.12
C GLY A 37 -0.85 -9.29 -7.27
N GLY A 38 -0.73 -8.95 -5.98
CA GLY A 38 0.27 -9.52 -5.06
C GLY A 38 1.64 -8.86 -5.09
N VAL A 39 1.91 -7.93 -6.02
CA VAL A 39 3.20 -7.20 -6.11
C VAL A 39 3.11 -5.87 -5.38
N ILE A 40 4.15 -5.53 -4.60
CA ILE A 40 4.25 -4.23 -3.92
C ILE A 40 4.62 -3.14 -4.94
N ILE A 41 3.71 -2.19 -5.11
CA ILE A 41 3.90 -1.01 -5.94
C ILE A 41 4.57 0.11 -5.14
N CYS A 42 4.11 0.36 -3.91
CA CYS A 42 4.67 1.41 -3.05
C CYS A 42 4.64 0.97 -1.59
N SER A 43 5.60 1.49 -0.81
CA SER A 43 5.62 1.39 0.64
C SER A 43 5.83 2.78 1.25
N LYS A 44 5.13 3.08 2.35
CA LYS A 44 5.39 4.24 3.20
C LYS A 44 5.64 3.76 4.61
N LYS A 45 6.69 4.27 5.24
CA LYS A 45 7.09 3.96 6.61
C LYS A 45 7.23 5.26 7.39
N THR A 46 6.58 5.35 8.54
CA THR A 46 6.62 6.52 9.42
C THR A 46 6.96 6.07 10.82
N SER A 47 7.97 6.70 11.44
CA SER A 47 8.30 6.47 12.84
C SER A 47 7.37 7.27 13.75
N TYR A 48 7.01 6.70 14.90
CA TYR A 48 6.32 7.41 15.99
C TYR A 48 7.10 7.37 17.31
N SER A 49 8.42 7.10 17.26
CA SER A 49 9.29 7.06 18.45
C SER A 49 9.15 8.29 19.36
N ASP A 50 8.91 9.46 18.77
CA ASP A 50 8.89 10.74 19.47
C ASP A 50 7.65 10.91 20.36
N ILE A 51 6.60 10.10 20.16
CA ILE A 51 5.33 10.21 20.89
C ILE A 51 5.09 9.05 21.86
N LEU A 52 6.06 8.15 22.07
CA LEU A 52 5.92 6.95 22.91
C LEU A 52 5.48 7.21 24.35
N ARG A 53 5.68 8.42 24.87
CA ARG A 53 5.33 8.82 26.24
C ARG A 53 3.98 9.52 26.37
N MET A 54 3.20 9.62 25.27
CA MET A 54 1.86 10.20 25.33
C MET A 54 0.88 9.23 26.00
N ASP A 55 0.08 9.74 26.93
CA ASP A 55 -0.94 8.93 27.63
C ASP A 55 -1.98 8.31 26.67
N SER A 56 -2.24 8.99 25.54
CA SER A 56 -3.18 8.56 24.49
C SER A 56 -2.48 7.97 23.27
N LEU A 57 -1.33 7.29 23.45
CA LEU A 57 -0.50 6.79 22.35
C LEU A 57 -1.30 6.01 21.30
N ASP A 58 -2.13 5.05 21.71
CA ASP A 58 -2.89 4.20 20.78
C ASP A 58 -3.84 5.02 19.90
N VAL A 59 -4.50 6.04 20.46
CA VAL A 59 -5.40 6.93 19.72
C VAL A 59 -4.61 7.74 18.68
N VAL A 60 -3.46 8.27 19.07
CA VAL A 60 -2.61 9.06 18.17
C VAL A 60 -2.05 8.19 17.05
N VAL A 61 -1.57 6.99 17.37
CA VAL A 61 -1.08 6.02 16.38
C VAL A 61 -2.20 5.64 15.41
N GLU A 62 -3.42 5.38 15.90
CA GLU A 62 -4.57 5.09 15.04
C GLU A 62 -4.88 6.23 14.06
N GLU A 63 -4.87 7.48 14.52
CA GLU A 63 -5.10 8.64 13.64
C GLU A 63 -3.99 8.82 12.60
N LEU A 64 -2.73 8.64 12.99
CA LEU A 64 -1.59 8.65 12.06
C LEU A 64 -1.72 7.54 11.01
N MET A 65 -2.15 6.34 11.42
CA MET A 65 -2.41 5.22 10.51
C MET A 65 -3.53 5.55 9.53
N LYS A 66 -4.65 6.13 10.00
CA LYS A 66 -5.78 6.56 9.14
C LYS A 66 -5.33 7.62 8.14
N GLU A 67 -4.55 8.60 8.57
CA GLU A 67 -4.03 9.65 7.70
C GLU A 67 -3.13 9.07 6.61
N GLN A 68 -2.13 8.27 7.01
CA GLN A 68 -1.19 7.63 6.08
C GLN A 68 -1.91 6.70 5.09
N HIS A 69 -2.92 5.95 5.56
CA HIS A 69 -3.73 5.09 4.72
C HIS A 69 -4.53 5.89 3.67
N LYS A 70 -5.22 6.95 4.10
CA LYS A 70 -5.98 7.84 3.21
C LYS A 70 -5.06 8.56 2.20
N ASP A 71 -3.88 9.00 2.64
CA ASP A 71 -2.86 9.58 1.79
C ASP A 71 -2.44 8.63 0.67
N MET A 72 -2.11 7.36 0.99
CA MET A 72 -1.77 6.36 -0.02
C MET A 72 -2.88 6.17 -1.07
N MET A 73 -4.14 6.13 -0.64
CA MET A 73 -5.28 6.03 -1.56
C MET A 73 -5.44 7.27 -2.46
N ARG A 74 -5.19 8.47 -1.93
CA ARG A 74 -5.23 9.71 -2.72
C ARG A 74 -4.12 9.75 -3.76
N ARG A 75 -2.90 9.38 -3.37
CA ARG A 75 -1.73 9.29 -4.26
C ARG A 75 -1.95 8.27 -5.38
N LEU A 76 -2.55 7.11 -5.07
CA LEU A 76 -3.00 6.15 -6.09
C LEU A 76 -3.99 6.79 -7.07
N LYS A 77 -5.05 7.44 -6.57
CA LYS A 77 -6.06 8.07 -7.44
C LYS A 77 -5.50 9.22 -8.27
N ALA A 78 -4.49 9.92 -7.77
CA ALA A 78 -3.77 10.97 -8.48
C ALA A 78 -2.87 10.44 -9.61
N GLY A 79 -2.70 9.12 -9.74
CA GLY A 79 -1.88 8.50 -10.78
C GLY A 79 -0.39 8.49 -10.48
N GLU A 80 0.02 8.81 -9.25
CA GLU A 80 1.45 8.89 -8.87
C GLU A 80 2.21 7.58 -9.14
N PHE A 81 1.50 6.44 -9.11
CA PHE A 81 2.09 5.12 -9.28
C PHE A 81 1.84 4.50 -10.65
N ASP A 82 1.28 5.24 -11.61
CA ASP A 82 0.86 4.71 -12.91
C ASP A 82 1.99 3.99 -13.65
N GLU A 83 3.16 4.62 -13.74
CA GLU A 83 4.31 4.07 -14.46
C GLU A 83 4.66 2.67 -13.92
N LYS A 84 4.87 2.55 -12.60
CA LYS A 84 5.20 1.27 -11.98
C LYS A 84 4.03 0.28 -12.00
N ALA A 85 2.82 0.77 -11.75
CA ALA A 85 1.65 -0.09 -11.67
C ALA A 85 1.33 -0.74 -13.00
N PHE A 86 1.43 -0.02 -14.12
CA PHE A 86 1.01 -0.48 -15.45
C PHE A 86 2.17 -0.95 -16.33
N ALA A 87 3.43 -0.58 -16.04
CA ALA A 87 4.60 -1.17 -16.70
C ALA A 87 4.67 -2.70 -16.47
N ILE A 88 4.27 -3.18 -15.29
CA ILE A 88 4.25 -4.62 -14.97
C ILE A 88 3.34 -5.39 -15.94
N LYS A 89 2.17 -4.85 -16.28
CA LYS A 89 1.25 -5.51 -17.23
C LYS A 89 1.84 -5.56 -18.64
N ALA A 90 2.52 -4.50 -19.07
CA ALA A 90 3.19 -4.47 -20.37
C ALA A 90 4.30 -5.54 -20.45
N GLN A 91 5.15 -5.67 -19.43
CA GLN A 91 6.18 -6.70 -19.37
C GLN A 91 5.62 -8.14 -19.36
N LEU A 92 4.51 -8.38 -18.65
CA LEU A 92 3.88 -9.71 -18.65
C LEU A 92 3.28 -10.08 -20.02
N ILE A 93 2.74 -9.10 -20.75
CA ILE A 93 2.20 -9.33 -22.10
C ILE A 93 3.33 -9.57 -23.10
N GLU A 94 4.41 -8.78 -23.05
CA GLU A 94 5.58 -8.96 -23.94
C GLU A 94 6.25 -10.33 -23.76
N ASN A 95 6.29 -10.85 -22.53
CA ASN A 95 6.85 -12.17 -22.25
C ASN A 95 5.89 -13.34 -22.55
N TYR A 96 4.63 -13.06 -22.86
CA TYR A 96 3.66 -14.10 -23.22
C TYR A 96 3.66 -14.31 -24.73
N GLU A 97 4.51 -15.24 -25.20
CA GLU A 97 4.39 -15.74 -26.57
C GLU A 97 3.03 -16.40 -26.74
N ILE A 98 2.21 -15.89 -27.67
CA ILE A 98 0.96 -16.55 -28.06
C ILE A 98 1.36 -17.88 -28.69
N PRO A 99 1.04 -19.03 -28.09
CA PRO A 99 1.36 -20.32 -28.69
C PRO A 99 0.64 -20.38 -30.03
N SER A 100 1.40 -20.62 -31.11
CA SER A 100 0.81 -20.90 -32.42
C SER A 100 -0.23 -22.01 -32.25
N PRO A 101 -1.42 -21.89 -32.88
CA PRO A 101 -2.38 -22.98 -32.88
C PRO A 101 -1.66 -24.24 -33.36
N LYS A 102 -1.68 -25.31 -32.57
CA LYS A 102 -1.15 -26.59 -33.04
C LYS A 102 -2.02 -27.03 -34.24
N PRO A 103 -1.39 -27.50 -35.33
CA PRO A 103 -2.09 -27.94 -36.53
C PRO A 103 -3.02 -29.13 -36.26
#